data_AF-A0A8J8E5G4-F1
#
_entry.id   AF-A0A8J8E5G4-F1
#
_cell.length_a   1.000
_cell.length_b   1.000
_cell.length_c   1.000
_cell.angle_alpha   90.00
_cell.angle_beta   90.00
_cell.angle_gamma   90.00
#
_symmetry.space_group_name_H-M   'P 1'
#
loop_
_entity.id
_entity.type
_entity.pdbx_description
1 polymer ?
#
loop_
_entity_poly.entity_id
_entity_poly.type
_entity_poly.pdbx_seq_one_letter_code
_entity_poly.pdbx_strand_id
1 'polypeptide(L)'
;MERLRSLVGRRENRLDFLRDLVSLLLSREELYSNDALFRDAVEEVYSILKSEVRAGKFELLNAYETAVILRAVAFNENLDVQTLLRKLLAELG
;
A
#
# COMPACT_ATOMS: atom_id res chain seq x y z
N MET A 1 1.63 -4.59 -13.40
CA MET A 1 1.15 -5.84 -12.76
C MET A 1 2.01 -7.07 -13.03
N GLU A 2 2.21 -7.56 -14.27
CA GLU A 2 3.04 -8.76 -14.51
C GLU A 2 4.51 -8.62 -14.06
N ARG A 3 5.09 -7.43 -14.23
CA ARG A 3 6.50 -7.16 -13.86
C ARG A 3 6.80 -7.26 -12.35
N LEU A 4 5.87 -6.85 -11.49
CA LEU A 4 6.03 -6.97 -10.03
C LEU A 4 5.85 -8.43 -9.57
N ARG A 5 4.86 -9.13 -10.14
CA ARG A 5 4.65 -10.56 -9.84
C ARG A 5 5.79 -11.45 -10.32
N SER A 6 6.45 -11.09 -11.43
CA SER A 6 7.65 -11.80 -11.87
C SER A 6 8.86 -11.55 -10.96
N LEU A 7 8.94 -10.41 -10.27
CA LEU A 7 10.04 -10.09 -9.35
C LEU A 7 9.91 -10.81 -8.00
N VAL A 8 8.68 -11.05 -7.54
CA VAL A 8 8.40 -11.64 -6.21
C VAL A 8 8.07 -13.14 -6.30
N GLY A 9 7.76 -13.65 -7.49
CA GLY A 9 7.39 -15.05 -7.71
C GLY A 9 5.92 -15.35 -7.35
N ARG A 10 5.34 -16.39 -7.97
CA ARG A 10 3.98 -16.87 -7.66
C ARG A 10 3.99 -17.59 -6.31
N ARG A 11 3.60 -16.91 -5.24
CA ARG A 11 3.33 -17.53 -3.93
C ARG A 11 1.84 -17.52 -3.62
N GLU A 12 1.37 -18.59 -2.96
CA GLU A 12 -0.05 -18.80 -2.61
C GLU A 12 -0.54 -17.92 -1.46
N ASN A 13 0.37 -17.41 -0.61
CA ASN A 13 0.01 -16.57 0.55
C ASN A 13 0.24 -15.08 0.26
N ARG A 14 -0.85 -14.30 0.28
CA ARG A 14 -0.84 -12.85 0.03
C ARG A 14 0.01 -12.06 1.02
N LEU A 15 0.07 -12.49 2.28
CA LEU A 15 0.85 -11.79 3.30
C LEU A 15 2.35 -12.02 3.14
N ASP A 16 2.76 -13.21 2.71
CA ASP A 16 4.15 -13.49 2.42
C ASP A 16 4.61 -12.71 1.18
N PHE A 17 3.75 -12.61 0.16
CA PHE A 17 3.99 -11.72 -0.98
C PHE A 17 4.18 -10.26 -0.54
N LEU A 18 3.35 -9.74 0.37
CA LEU A 18 3.51 -8.37 0.89
C LEU A 18 4.84 -8.18 1.61
N ARG A 19 5.24 -9.13 2.46
CA ARG A 19 6.52 -9.08 3.17
C ARG A 19 7.70 -9.05 2.21
N ASP A 20 7.67 -9.90 1.18
CA ASP A 20 8.71 -9.96 0.17
C ASP A 20 8.75 -8.66 -0.67
N LEU A 21 7.59 -8.13 -1.05
CA LEU A 21 7.48 -6.87 -1.79
C LEU A 21 8.05 -5.69 -0.99
N VAL A 22 7.66 -5.55 0.28
CA VAL A 22 8.17 -4.48 1.16
C VAL A 22 9.68 -4.65 1.37
N SER A 23 10.17 -5.87 1.58
CA SER A 23 11.60 -6.15 1.72
C SER A 23 12.38 -5.78 0.45
N LEU A 24 11.82 -6.06 -0.72
CA LEU A 24 12.41 -5.69 -2.02
C LEU A 24 12.50 -4.17 -2.18
N LEU A 25 11.42 -3.45 -1.85
CA LEU A 25 11.40 -1.99 -1.88
C LEU A 25 12.47 -1.41 -0.95
N LEU A 26 12.57 -1.90 0.29
CA LEU A 26 13.59 -1.48 1.25
C LEU A 26 15.02 -1.80 0.80
N SER A 27 15.23 -2.90 0.08
CA SER A 27 16.58 -3.34 -0.33
C SER A 27 17.11 -2.62 -1.57
N ARG A 28 16.27 -1.89 -2.30
CA ARG A 28 16.65 -1.26 -3.57
C ARG A 28 16.08 0.14 -3.65
N GLU A 29 16.86 1.11 -3.18
CA GLU A 29 16.47 2.54 -3.22
C GLU A 29 16.11 3.01 -4.63
N GLU A 30 16.77 2.47 -5.65
CA GLU A 30 16.48 2.74 -7.07
C GLU A 30 15.03 2.46 -7.48
N LEU A 31 14.33 1.55 -6.77
CA LEU A 31 12.91 1.27 -7.00
C LEU A 31 11.99 2.36 -6.44
N TYR A 32 12.39 3.07 -5.39
CA TYR A 32 11.70 4.28 -4.91
C TYR A 32 11.85 5.45 -5.89
N SER A 33 13.00 5.50 -6.57
CA SER A 33 13.31 6.56 -7.53
C SER A 33 12.48 6.49 -8.82
N ASN A 34 11.79 5.37 -9.08
CA ASN A 34 10.83 5.24 -10.17
C ASN A 34 9.40 5.40 -9.65
N ASP A 35 8.87 6.62 -9.75
CA ASP A 35 7.53 7.00 -9.29
C ASP A 35 6.41 6.04 -9.73
N ALA A 36 6.47 5.54 -10.98
CA ALA A 36 5.42 4.67 -11.50
C ALA A 36 5.46 3.28 -10.85
N LEU A 37 6.65 2.68 -10.73
CA LEU A 37 6.81 1.37 -10.09
C LEU A 37 6.53 1.44 -8.59
N PHE A 38 6.95 2.53 -7.94
CA PHE A 38 6.69 2.76 -6.53
C PHE A 38 5.19 2.90 -6.26
N ARG A 39 4.47 3.72 -7.02
CA ARG A 39 3.01 3.87 -6.90
C ARG A 39 2.27 2.54 -7.13
N ASP A 40 2.65 1.78 -8.16
CA ASP A 40 2.07 0.46 -8.43
C ASP A 40 2.27 -0.50 -7.24
N ALA A 41 3.46 -0.54 -6.66
CA ALA A 41 3.76 -1.40 -5.51
C ALA A 41 2.98 -0.97 -4.26
N VAL A 42 2.90 0.33 -4.01
CA VAL A 42 2.15 0.89 -2.87
C VAL A 42 0.65 0.64 -3.00
N GLU A 43 0.08 0.75 -4.21
CA GLU A 43 -1.32 0.44 -4.46
C GLU A 43 -1.62 -1.06 -4.23
N GLU A 44 -0.72 -1.97 -4.62
CA GLU A 44 -0.87 -3.40 -4.34
C GLU A 44 -0.83 -3.69 -2.82
N VAL A 45 0.10 -3.04 -2.08
CA VAL A 45 0.17 -3.15 -0.62
C VAL A 45 -1.13 -2.68 0.03
N TYR A 46 -1.60 -1.50 -0.35
CA TYR A 46 -2.86 -0.93 0.12
C TYR A 46 -4.06 -1.85 -0.17
N SER A 47 -4.17 -2.33 -1.41
CA SER A 47 -5.31 -3.12 -1.88
C SER A 47 -5.40 -4.48 -1.19
N ILE A 48 -4.26 -5.17 -1.02
CA ILE A 48 -4.22 -6.45 -0.29
C ILE A 48 -4.61 -6.24 1.17
N LEU A 49 -3.97 -5.30 1.89
CA LEU A 49 -4.27 -5.05 3.30
C LEU A 49 -5.72 -4.63 3.52
N LYS A 50 -6.27 -3.78 2.64
CA LYS A 50 -7.70 -3.41 2.65
C LYS A 50 -8.59 -4.64 2.52
N SER A 51 -8.27 -5.56 1.62
CA SER A 51 -9.04 -6.79 1.42
C SER A 51 -8.98 -7.70 2.65
N GLU A 52 -7.80 -7.85 3.27
CA GLU A 52 -7.63 -8.71 4.44
C GLU A 52 -8.36 -8.14 5.68
N VAL A 53 -8.25 -6.83 5.92
CA VAL A 53 -8.97 -6.14 7.00
C VAL A 53 -10.49 -6.24 6.79
N ARG A 54 -10.98 -6.03 5.56
CA ARG A 54 -12.41 -6.21 5.23
C ARG A 54 -12.91 -7.63 5.41
N ALA A 55 -12.02 -8.63 5.28
CA ALA A 55 -12.32 -10.02 5.54
C ALA A 55 -12.30 -10.38 7.05
N GLY A 56 -12.08 -9.40 7.93
CA GLY A 56 -12.14 -9.57 9.39
C GLY A 56 -10.80 -9.80 10.07
N LYS A 57 -9.67 -9.69 9.35
CA LYS A 57 -8.32 -9.79 9.93
C LYS A 57 -7.90 -8.47 10.59
N PHE A 58 -8.56 -8.12 11.69
CA PHE A 58 -8.33 -6.86 12.39
C PHE A 58 -6.93 -6.73 13.01
N GLU A 59 -6.21 -7.83 13.20
CA GLU A 59 -4.80 -7.82 13.60
C GLU A 59 -3.90 -7.10 12.57
N LEU A 60 -4.37 -6.94 11.32
CA LEU A 60 -3.68 -6.22 10.26
C LEU A 60 -4.06 -4.73 10.16
N LEU A 61 -4.92 -4.22 11.05
CA LEU A 61 -5.42 -2.84 10.98
C LEU A 61 -4.28 -1.81 11.00
N ASN A 62 -3.31 -1.95 11.91
CA ASN A 62 -2.17 -1.05 12.00
C ASN A 62 -1.32 -1.07 10.72
N ALA A 63 -1.15 -2.24 10.09
CA ALA A 63 -0.44 -2.36 8.84
C ALA A 63 -1.21 -1.67 7.71
N TYR A 64 -2.54 -1.82 7.68
CA TYR A 64 -3.41 -1.14 6.73
C TYR A 64 -3.37 0.38 6.88
N GLU A 65 -3.46 0.91 8.11
CA GLU A 65 -3.34 2.35 8.38
C GLU A 65 -1.99 2.91 7.90
N THR A 66 -0.90 2.17 8.14
CA THR A 66 0.42 2.52 7.62
C THR A 66 0.42 2.55 6.08
N ALA A 67 -0.23 1.59 5.43
CA ALA A 67 -0.35 1.55 3.97
C ALA A 67 -1.21 2.70 3.41
N VAL A 68 -2.24 3.15 4.13
CA VAL A 68 -3.03 4.33 3.78
C VAL A 68 -2.12 5.57 3.73
N ILE A 69 -1.30 5.77 4.76
CA ILE A 69 -0.37 6.90 4.83
C ILE A 69 0.68 6.79 3.70
N LEU A 70 1.26 5.60 3.51
CA LEU A 70 2.24 5.36 2.45
C LEU A 70 1.68 5.65 1.05
N ARG A 71 0.42 5.27 0.79
CA ARG A 71 -0.29 5.59 -0.45
C ARG A 71 -0.45 7.09 -0.63
N ALA A 72 -0.85 7.80 0.43
CA ALA A 72 -0.97 9.24 0.39
C ALA A 72 0.37 9.92 0.00
N VAL A 73 1.49 9.43 0.56
CA VAL A 73 2.84 9.90 0.21
C VAL A 73 3.19 9.58 -1.24
N ALA A 74 3.01 8.33 -1.69
CA ALA A 74 3.38 7.89 -3.03
C ALA A 74 2.63 8.64 -4.15
N PHE A 75 1.39 9.04 -3.89
CA PHE A 75 0.56 9.78 -4.83
C PHE A 75 0.61 11.30 -4.65
N ASN A 76 1.46 11.81 -3.74
CA ASN A 76 1.54 13.23 -3.38
C ASN A 76 0.15 13.81 -3.04
N GLU A 77 -0.68 13.04 -2.32
CA GLU A 77 -1.97 13.54 -1.84
C GLU A 77 -1.74 14.74 -0.91
N ASN A 78 -2.62 15.74 -0.98
CA ASN A 78 -2.56 16.87 -0.08
C ASN A 78 -2.99 16.45 1.34
N LEU A 79 -2.01 16.34 2.24
CA LEU A 79 -2.20 15.97 3.65
C LEU A 79 -2.50 17.17 4.56
N ASP A 80 -2.89 18.30 3.99
CA ASP A 80 -3.41 19.43 4.75
C ASP A 80 -4.62 19.03 5.61
N VAL A 81 -4.63 19.50 6.85
CA VAL A 81 -5.63 19.15 7.87
C VAL A 81 -7.05 19.42 7.38
N GLN A 82 -7.31 20.55 6.71
CA GLN A 82 -8.66 20.87 6.24
C GLN A 82 -9.09 19.94 5.11
N THR A 83 -8.16 19.57 4.23
CA THR A 83 -8.43 18.63 3.13
C THR A 83 -8.78 17.25 3.66
N LEU A 84 -8.01 16.76 4.64
CA LEU A 84 -8.26 15.47 5.28
C LEU A 84 -9.58 15.45 6.06
N LEU A 85 -9.90 16.50 6.81
CA LEU A 85 -11.17 16.60 7.53
C LEU A 85 -12.37 16.63 6.59
N ARG A 86 -12.28 17.33 5.45
CA ARG A 86 -13.33 17.33 4.42
C ARG A 86 -13.52 15.96 3.78
N LYS A 87 -12.41 15.26 3.48
CA LYS A 87 -12.44 13.90 2.93
C LYS A 87 -13.08 12.93 3.92
N LEU A 88 -12.69 12.99 5.19
CA LEU A 88 -13.27 12.19 6.26
C LEU A 88 -14.77 12.45 6.40
N LEU A 89 -15.19 13.71 6.42
CA LEU A 89 -16.60 14.06 6.49
C LEU A 89 -17.40 13.46 5.32
N ALA A 90 -16.88 13.56 4.10
CA ALA A 90 -17.53 13.00 2.91
C ALA A 90 -17.61 11.46 2.93
N GLU A 91 -16.69 10.78 3.60
CA GLU A 91 -16.68 9.31 3.74
C GLU A 91 -17.62 8.80 4.84
N LEU A 92 -18.03 9.65 5.79
CA LEU A 92 -18.93 9.31 6.89
C LEU A 92 -20.43 9.41 6.54
N GLY A 93 -20.79 10.01 5.41
CA GLY A 93 -22.17 10.26 4.98
C GLY A 93 -22.63 11.68 5.27
#